data_AF-E9FE07-F1
#
_entry.id   AF-E9FE07-F1
#
_cell.length_a   1.000
_cell.length_b   1.000
_cell.length_c   1.000
_cell.angle_alpha   90.00
_cell.angle_beta   90.00
_cell.angle_gamma   90.00
#
_symmetry.space_group_name_H-M   'P 1'
#
loop_
_entity.id
_entity.type
_entity.pdbx_description
1 polymer ?
#
loop_
_entity_poly.entity_id
_entity_poly.type
_entity_poly.pdbx_seq_one_letter_code
_entity_poly.pdbx_strand_id
1 'polypeptide(L)'
;MLLPIGQQLLTEKQPQLGLGYVRLITGALVEKLLFKGSTSHGDGIATGVQFAKDGGSQTIKARKEVILSAGAFNSPKILELSGIGSRTLLDKHKISVVVDNPNVGENLQDHVLAGISFEVQDFINTKDDLMRRVPEVVDAAMNDYKTHQFGPFPVGGNYSSALLPVPDFSRPETGASELSAFLDTMLSSVDPTKPFQAELAGFVRSLLTNPEAATGGYFTY
;
A
#
# COMPACT_ATOMS: atom_id res chain seq x y z
N MET A 1 20.08 29.79 18.08
CA MET A 1 20.04 28.38 18.52
C MET A 1 20.12 27.53 17.26
N LEU A 2 21.29 26.97 16.94
CA LEU A 2 21.52 26.25 15.69
C LEU A 2 20.81 24.89 15.76
N LEU A 3 19.94 24.60 14.79
CA LEU A 3 19.30 23.30 14.65
C LEU A 3 20.32 22.26 14.13
N PRO A 4 20.24 20.98 14.54
CA PRO A 4 21.08 19.92 14.00
C PRO A 4 20.99 19.84 12.46
N ILE A 5 22.10 19.50 11.79
CA ILE A 5 22.26 19.49 10.32
C ILE A 5 21.15 18.71 9.58
N GLY A 6 20.67 17.61 10.14
CA GLY A 6 19.56 16.83 9.56
C GLY A 6 18.20 17.53 9.61
N GLN A 7 17.98 18.40 10.60
CA GLN A 7 16.76 19.20 10.74
C GLN A 7 16.81 20.43 9.81
N GLN A 8 18.00 20.92 9.48
CA GLN A 8 18.22 22.03 8.55
C GLN A 8 17.89 21.64 7.09
N LEU A 9 18.36 20.47 6.63
CA LEU A 9 18.06 19.94 5.29
C LEU A 9 16.58 19.61 5.07
N LEU A 10 15.90 19.12 6.11
CA LEU A 10 14.45 18.89 6.06
C LEU A 10 13.67 20.20 5.97
N THR A 11 14.14 21.26 6.62
CA THR A 11 13.45 22.56 6.62
C THR A 11 13.62 23.29 5.28
N GLU A 12 14.77 23.17 4.60
CA GLU A 12 14.97 23.73 3.26
C GLU A 12 14.11 23.04 2.18
N LYS A 13 13.96 21.71 2.25
CA LYS A 13 13.16 20.95 1.28
C LYS A 13 11.67 20.86 1.62
N GLN A 14 11.30 21.10 2.88
CA GLN A 14 9.92 21.08 3.38
C GLN A 14 9.68 22.32 4.26
N PRO A 15 9.50 23.51 3.64
CA PRO A 15 9.42 24.79 4.34
C PRO A 15 8.33 24.84 5.43
N GLN A 16 7.27 24.04 5.31
CA GLN A 16 6.22 23.89 6.31
C GLN A 16 6.72 23.40 7.68
N LEU A 17 7.84 22.66 7.74
CA LEU A 17 8.43 22.20 8.99
C LEU A 17 9.10 23.34 9.80
N GLY A 18 9.40 24.47 9.15
CA GLY A 18 10.00 25.65 9.78
C GLY A 18 8.99 26.57 10.48
N LEU A 19 7.69 26.37 10.29
CA LEU A 19 6.64 27.29 10.76
C LEU A 19 6.30 27.15 12.26
N GLY A 20 6.96 26.26 13.00
CA GLY A 20 6.77 26.09 14.46
C GLY A 20 5.46 25.40 14.90
N TYR A 21 4.47 25.29 14.00
CA TYR A 21 3.20 24.60 14.26
C TYR A 21 3.20 23.11 13.85
N VAL A 22 4.22 22.66 13.13
CA VAL A 22 4.39 21.26 12.72
C VAL A 22 5.57 20.66 13.47
N ARG A 23 5.36 19.49 14.08
CA ARG A 23 6.43 18.70 14.69
C ARG A 23 6.55 17.37 13.95
N LEU A 24 7.72 17.13 13.35
CA LEU A 24 8.06 15.85 12.75
C LEU A 24 8.84 15.00 13.75
N ILE A 25 8.38 13.76 13.98
CA ILE A 25 9.06 12.77 14.81
C ILE A 25 9.32 11.55 13.93
N THR A 26 10.58 11.29 13.59
CA THR A 26 11.00 10.13 12.79
C THR A 26 11.53 8.99 13.66
N GLY A 27 11.60 7.79 13.10
CA GLY A 27 12.03 6.59 13.86
C GLY A 27 11.09 6.23 15.01
N ALA A 28 9.84 6.67 14.94
CA ALA A 28 8.80 6.45 15.94
C ALA A 28 7.73 5.51 15.37
N LEU A 29 7.69 4.27 15.87
CA LEU A 29 6.72 3.26 15.43
C LEU A 29 5.47 3.35 16.31
N VAL A 30 4.33 3.75 15.75
CA VAL A 30 3.05 3.75 16.49
C VAL A 30 2.63 2.32 16.81
N GLU A 31 2.38 2.06 18.09
CA GLU A 31 2.00 0.74 18.61
C GLU A 31 0.47 0.62 18.72
N LYS A 32 -0.19 1.66 19.23
CA LYS A 32 -1.65 1.73 19.36
C LYS A 32 -2.16 3.16 19.59
N LEU A 33 -3.46 3.34 19.37
CA LEU A 33 -4.24 4.52 19.72
C LEU A 33 -4.66 4.45 21.20
N LEU A 34 -4.92 5.62 21.78
CA LEU A 34 -5.38 5.76 23.17
C LEU A 34 -6.79 6.33 23.18
N PHE A 35 -7.69 5.75 23.98
CA PHE A 35 -9.09 6.16 24.05
C PHE A 35 -9.52 6.60 25.45
N LYS A 36 -10.52 7.49 25.51
CA LYS A 36 -11.29 7.83 26.72
C LYS A 36 -12.77 7.56 26.46
N GLY A 37 -13.49 7.13 27.50
CA GLY A 37 -14.93 6.86 27.45
C GLY A 37 -15.23 5.37 27.33
N SER A 38 -16.52 5.00 27.45
CA SER A 38 -16.97 3.72 26.94
C SER A 38 -16.99 3.82 25.42
N THR A 39 -16.82 2.70 24.73
CA THR A 39 -16.79 2.67 23.26
C THR A 39 -17.78 1.64 22.72
N SER A 40 -18.45 0.93 23.63
CA SER A 40 -19.53 -0.01 23.38
C SER A 40 -20.75 0.61 22.68
N HIS A 41 -20.86 1.95 22.66
CA HIS A 41 -21.92 2.68 21.96
C HIS A 41 -21.40 3.74 20.97
N GLY A 42 -20.14 3.65 20.54
CA GLY A 42 -19.56 4.60 19.56
C GLY A 42 -19.16 5.97 20.15
N ASP A 43 -19.10 6.08 21.48
CA ASP A 43 -18.74 7.28 22.25
C ASP A 43 -17.23 7.38 22.58
N GLY A 44 -16.43 6.50 21.98
CA GLY A 44 -14.98 6.46 22.16
C GLY A 44 -14.26 7.65 21.55
N ILE A 45 -13.54 8.40 22.38
CA ILE A 45 -12.75 9.55 21.93
C ILE A 45 -11.28 9.16 21.88
N ALA A 46 -10.68 9.18 20.69
CA ALA A 46 -9.24 9.05 20.54
C ALA A 46 -8.53 10.26 21.17
N THR A 47 -7.61 10.00 22.09
CA THR A 47 -6.93 11.03 22.89
C THR A 47 -5.44 11.13 22.61
N GLY A 48 -4.89 10.25 21.76
CA GLY A 48 -3.47 10.22 21.46
C GLY A 48 -3.01 8.87 20.92
N VAL A 49 -1.70 8.69 20.89
CA VAL A 49 -1.05 7.44 20.46
C VAL A 49 0.07 7.07 21.42
N GLN A 50 0.29 5.76 21.53
CA GLN A 50 1.50 5.17 22.11
C GLN A 50 2.42 4.76 20.95
N PHE A 51 3.72 5.05 21.07
CA PHE A 51 4.71 4.73 20.04
C PHE A 51 6.05 4.31 20.64
N ALA A 52 6.76 3.42 19.97
CA ALA A 52 8.12 3.02 20.33
C ALA A 52 9.16 3.93 19.66
N LYS A 53 10.13 4.41 20.43
CA LYS A 53 11.28 5.18 19.95
C LYS A 53 12.46 5.01 20.92
N ASP A 54 13.68 4.89 20.37
CA ASP A 54 14.93 4.83 21.15
C ASP A 54 14.94 3.73 22.22
N GLY A 55 14.31 2.58 21.92
CA GLY A 55 14.24 1.43 22.84
C GLY A 55 13.17 1.54 23.93
N GLY A 56 12.36 2.60 23.95
CA GLY A 56 11.28 2.79 24.93
C GLY A 56 9.93 3.09 24.28
N SER A 57 8.85 2.85 25.02
CA SER A 57 7.50 3.24 24.62
C SER A 57 7.15 4.61 25.23
N GLN A 58 6.60 5.49 24.40
CA GLN A 58 6.25 6.86 24.73
C GLN A 58 4.80 7.14 24.35
N THR A 59 4.22 8.22 24.88
CA THR A 59 2.84 8.62 24.59
C THR A 59 2.79 10.09 24.20
N ILE A 60 2.00 10.39 23.17
CA ILE A 60 1.64 11.76 22.80
C ILE A 60 0.13 11.92 22.76
N LYS A 61 -0.37 13.01 23.34
CA LYS A 61 -1.80 13.32 23.40
C LYS A 61 -2.22 14.24 22.26
N ALA A 62 -3.39 13.99 21.70
CA ALA A 62 -4.06 14.85 20.74
C ALA A 62 -5.16 15.66 21.44
N ARG A 63 -5.28 16.96 21.10
CA ARG A 63 -6.34 17.83 21.64
C ARG A 63 -7.64 17.80 20.84
N LYS A 64 -7.56 17.41 19.56
CA LYS A 64 -8.69 17.41 18.64
C LYS A 64 -8.89 16.00 18.07
N GLU A 65 -7.94 15.57 17.25
CA GLU A 65 -8.09 14.35 16.45
C GLU A 65 -6.77 13.60 16.34
N VAL A 66 -6.88 12.30 16.07
CA VAL A 66 -5.78 11.45 15.63
C VAL A 66 -6.11 11.00 14.21
N ILE A 67 -5.27 11.37 13.26
CA ILE A 67 -5.42 10.94 11.85
C ILE A 67 -4.48 9.75 11.64
N LEU A 68 -5.06 8.60 11.31
CA LEU A 68 -4.29 7.39 11.03
C LEU A 68 -3.98 7.31 9.53
N SER A 69 -2.70 7.35 9.19
CA SER A 69 -2.20 7.32 7.81
C SER A 69 -1.04 6.35 7.65
N ALA A 70 -1.15 5.16 8.25
CA ALA A 70 -0.08 4.16 8.28
C ALA A 70 -0.09 3.21 7.06
N GLY A 71 -0.87 3.51 6.03
CA GLY A 71 -1.02 2.69 4.83
C GLY A 71 -1.95 1.48 5.03
N ALA A 72 -2.20 0.74 3.95
CA ALA A 72 -3.20 -0.34 3.90
C ALA A 72 -2.90 -1.51 4.85
N PHE A 73 -1.63 -1.79 5.15
CA PHE A 73 -1.23 -2.88 6.04
C PHE A 73 -1.17 -2.47 7.51
N ASN A 74 -0.56 -1.33 7.85
CA ASN A 74 -0.35 -0.98 9.26
C ASN A 74 -1.55 -0.27 9.89
N SER A 75 -2.38 0.42 9.11
CA SER A 75 -3.56 1.10 9.67
C SER A 75 -4.55 0.11 10.30
N PRO A 76 -5.01 -0.97 9.63
CA PRO A 76 -5.89 -1.95 10.26
C PRO A 76 -5.22 -2.65 11.45
N LYS A 77 -3.94 -2.99 11.35
CA LYS A 77 -3.18 -3.56 12.47
C LYS A 77 -3.17 -2.65 13.70
N ILE A 78 -2.92 -1.35 13.52
CA ILE A 78 -2.94 -0.38 14.63
C ILE A 78 -4.35 -0.28 15.21
N LEU A 79 -5.40 -0.26 14.38
CA LEU A 79 -6.79 -0.26 14.86
C LEU A 79 -7.08 -1.50 15.74
N GLU A 80 -6.72 -2.69 15.28
CA GLU A 80 -6.91 -3.93 16.03
C GLU A 80 -6.12 -3.95 17.34
N LEU A 81 -4.84 -3.54 17.33
CA LEU A 81 -4.02 -3.39 18.54
C LEU A 81 -4.57 -2.34 19.51
N SER A 82 -5.43 -1.44 19.02
CA SER A 82 -6.12 -0.43 19.82
C SER A 82 -7.52 -0.88 20.28
N GLY A 83 -7.93 -2.12 19.96
CA GLY A 83 -9.23 -2.68 20.30
C GLY A 83 -10.35 -2.39 19.30
N ILE A 84 -10.06 -1.91 18.09
CA ILE A 84 -11.03 -1.68 17.02
C ILE A 84 -10.87 -2.79 15.98
N GLY A 85 -11.78 -3.76 15.96
CA GLY A 85 -11.68 -4.94 15.10
C GLY A 85 -12.71 -6.01 15.44
N SER A 86 -12.60 -7.20 14.84
CA SER A 86 -13.47 -8.34 15.15
C SER A 86 -13.31 -8.77 16.61
N ARG A 87 -14.39 -8.76 17.40
CA ARG A 87 -14.36 -9.23 18.80
C ARG A 87 -13.72 -10.61 18.95
N THR A 88 -14.07 -11.56 18.09
CA THR A 88 -13.50 -12.93 18.13
C THR A 88 -11.98 -12.92 17.97
N LEU A 89 -11.45 -12.07 17.09
CA LEU A 89 -10.01 -11.92 16.87
C LEU A 89 -9.33 -11.22 18.05
N LEU A 90 -9.93 -10.11 18.52
CA LEU A 90 -9.40 -9.34 19.64
C LEU A 90 -9.36 -10.16 20.94
N ASP A 91 -10.43 -10.90 21.25
CA ASP A 91 -10.52 -11.78 22.41
C ASP A 91 -9.48 -12.90 22.35
N LYS A 92 -9.26 -13.50 21.16
CA LYS A 92 -8.20 -14.50 20.93
C LYS A 92 -6.81 -13.96 21.29
N HIS A 93 -6.57 -12.68 21.04
CA HIS A 93 -5.31 -12.00 21.34
C HIS A 93 -5.30 -11.26 22.69
N LYS A 94 -6.35 -11.41 23.52
CA LYS A 94 -6.50 -10.76 24.83
C LYS A 94 -6.44 -9.22 24.76
N ILE A 95 -6.95 -8.65 23.67
CA ILE A 95 -7.07 -7.21 23.47
C ILE A 95 -8.49 -6.80 23.87
N SER A 96 -8.60 -5.83 24.78
CA SER A 96 -9.92 -5.31 25.18
C SER A 96 -10.62 -4.67 23.98
N VAL A 97 -11.83 -5.13 23.70
CA VAL A 97 -12.63 -4.59 22.60
C VAL A 97 -13.11 -3.18 22.92
N VAL A 98 -12.70 -2.24 22.08
CA VAL A 98 -13.13 -0.85 22.05
C VAL A 98 -14.33 -0.75 21.11
N VAL A 99 -14.15 -1.08 19.83
CA VAL A 99 -15.24 -1.14 18.85
C VAL A 99 -15.21 -2.49 18.17
N ASP A 100 -16.34 -3.20 18.23
CA ASP A 100 -16.53 -4.46 17.50
C ASP A 100 -16.85 -4.15 16.04
N ASN A 101 -15.82 -4.17 15.20
CA ASN A 101 -15.95 -3.97 13.77
C ASN A 101 -15.22 -5.09 13.03
N PRO A 102 -15.92 -6.15 12.59
CA PRO A 102 -15.29 -7.29 11.94
C PRO A 102 -14.75 -7.00 10.54
N ASN A 103 -14.90 -5.77 10.02
CA ASN A 103 -14.38 -5.38 8.70
C ASN A 103 -12.97 -4.77 8.75
N VAL A 104 -12.44 -4.46 9.94
CA VAL A 104 -11.06 -3.95 10.06
C VAL A 104 -10.08 -5.06 9.67
N GLY A 105 -9.16 -4.75 8.76
CA GLY A 105 -8.17 -5.72 8.25
C GLY A 105 -8.65 -6.57 7.08
N GLU A 106 -9.95 -6.54 6.80
CA GLU A 106 -10.57 -7.29 5.71
C GLU A 106 -10.63 -6.48 4.40
N ASN A 107 -11.06 -7.13 3.31
CA ASN A 107 -11.23 -6.51 2.00
C ASN A 107 -9.94 -5.85 1.45
N LEU A 108 -8.78 -6.46 1.71
CA LEU A 108 -7.54 -6.09 1.03
C LEU A 108 -7.68 -6.40 -0.46
N GLN A 109 -7.43 -5.38 -1.30
CA GLN A 109 -7.38 -5.50 -2.75
C GLN A 109 -6.00 -5.05 -3.21
N ASP A 110 -5.41 -5.83 -4.10
CA ASP A 110 -4.09 -5.55 -4.66
C ASP A 110 -4.06 -5.97 -6.13
N HIS A 111 -3.11 -5.43 -6.88
CA HIS A 111 -2.87 -5.82 -8.26
C HIS A 111 -1.75 -6.86 -8.29
N VAL A 112 -2.13 -8.12 -8.54
CA VAL A 112 -1.14 -9.19 -8.71
C VAL A 112 -0.32 -8.88 -9.97
N LEU A 113 1.01 -8.86 -9.80
CA LEU A 113 1.95 -8.56 -10.88
C LEU A 113 2.72 -9.82 -11.29
N ALA A 114 2.75 -10.10 -12.59
CA ALA A 114 3.61 -11.11 -13.19
C ALA A 114 4.56 -10.44 -14.19
N GLY A 115 5.86 -10.59 -14.00
CA GLY A 115 6.88 -10.10 -14.92
C GLY A 115 7.30 -11.19 -15.90
N ILE A 116 7.37 -10.85 -17.18
CA ILE A 116 7.94 -11.70 -18.23
C ILE A 116 9.12 -10.94 -18.84
N SER A 117 10.25 -11.63 -18.99
CA SER A 117 11.45 -11.07 -19.59
C SER A 117 11.79 -11.82 -20.86
N PHE A 118 12.29 -11.10 -21.86
CA PHE A 118 12.72 -11.64 -23.14
C PHE A 118 14.18 -11.25 -23.38
N GLU A 119 14.90 -12.12 -24.08
CA GLU A 119 16.22 -11.77 -24.60
C GLU A 119 16.05 -10.69 -25.69
N VAL A 120 16.87 -9.65 -25.60
CA VAL A 120 16.94 -8.60 -26.61
C VAL A 120 18.15 -8.82 -27.51
N GLN A 121 18.12 -8.26 -28.71
CA GLN A 121 19.29 -8.26 -29.59
C GLN A 121 20.45 -7.51 -28.92
N ASP A 122 21.69 -7.95 -29.15
CA ASP A 122 22.90 -7.41 -28.50
C ASP A 122 23.06 -5.89 -28.60
N PHE A 123 22.51 -5.26 -29.65
CA PHE A 123 22.60 -3.81 -29.86
C PHE A 123 21.56 -2.99 -29.08
N ILE A 124 20.62 -3.65 -28.39
CA ILE A 124 19.61 -2.99 -27.55
C ILE A 124 20.22 -2.78 -26.17
N ASN A 125 20.42 -1.51 -25.81
CA ASN A 125 20.90 -1.16 -24.48
C ASN A 125 19.80 -1.42 -23.44
N THR A 126 20.06 -2.35 -22.52
CA THR A 126 19.21 -2.60 -21.36
C THR A 126 19.80 -1.95 -20.10
N LYS A 127 19.03 -1.98 -19.01
CA LYS A 127 19.51 -1.57 -17.67
C LYS A 127 20.22 -2.70 -16.92
N ASP A 128 20.49 -3.84 -17.57
CA ASP A 128 20.97 -5.03 -16.87
C ASP A 128 22.32 -4.81 -16.20
N ASP A 129 23.27 -4.16 -16.86
CA ASP A 129 24.60 -3.91 -16.28
C ASP A 129 24.55 -2.92 -15.11
N LEU A 130 23.61 -1.97 -15.14
CA LEU A 130 23.32 -1.10 -14.01
C LEU A 130 22.74 -1.89 -12.83
N MET A 131 21.83 -2.84 -13.09
CA MET A 131 21.25 -3.71 -12.07
C MET A 131 22.26 -4.70 -11.48
N ARG A 132 23.15 -5.24 -12.32
CA ARG A 132 24.30 -6.09 -11.92
C ARG A 132 25.40 -5.30 -11.22
N ARG A 133 25.32 -3.96 -11.22
CA ARG A 133 26.29 -3.04 -10.62
C ARG A 133 27.68 -3.16 -11.24
N VAL A 134 27.76 -3.25 -12.56
CA VAL A 134 29.04 -3.18 -13.27
C VAL A 134 29.69 -1.81 -12.97
N PRO A 135 30.89 -1.76 -12.35
CA PRO A 135 31.44 -0.52 -11.78
C PRO A 135 31.54 0.62 -12.80
N GLU A 136 32.11 0.34 -13.98
CA GLU A 136 32.31 1.35 -15.03
C GLU A 136 30.99 1.96 -15.53
N VAL A 137 29.94 1.15 -15.64
CA VAL A 137 28.60 1.58 -16.06
C VAL A 137 27.95 2.44 -14.99
N VAL A 138 28.04 2.04 -13.73
CA VAL A 138 27.50 2.81 -12.60
C VAL A 138 28.21 4.16 -12.47
N ASP A 139 29.53 4.17 -12.58
CA ASP A 139 30.34 5.39 -12.43
C ASP A 139 30.05 6.38 -13.58
N ALA A 140 29.96 5.90 -14.82
CA ALA A 140 29.57 6.72 -15.97
C ALA A 140 28.16 7.29 -15.80
N ALA A 141 27.18 6.45 -15.45
CA ALA A 141 25.80 6.89 -15.21
C ALA A 141 25.71 7.93 -14.08
N MET A 142 26.50 7.76 -13.01
CA MET A 142 26.52 8.67 -11.88
C MET A 142 27.15 10.01 -12.25
N ASN A 143 28.19 9.99 -13.08
CA ASN A 143 28.81 11.20 -13.60
C ASN A 143 27.80 11.98 -14.45
N ASP A 144 27.16 11.33 -15.43
CA ASP A 144 26.15 11.96 -16.30
C ASP A 144 25.01 12.60 -15.51
N TYR A 145 24.51 11.92 -14.48
CA TYR A 145 23.45 12.45 -13.65
C TYR A 145 23.90 13.66 -12.81
N LYS A 146 25.11 13.62 -12.25
CA LYS A 146 25.64 14.73 -11.42
C LYS A 146 25.94 15.97 -12.24
N THR A 147 26.49 15.81 -13.44
CA THR A 147 26.95 16.93 -14.26
C THR A 147 25.84 17.50 -15.13
N HIS A 148 24.96 16.64 -15.65
CA HIS A 148 23.99 17.03 -16.68
C HIS A 148 22.53 16.73 -16.31
N GLN A 149 22.27 16.10 -15.15
CA GLN A 149 20.93 15.60 -14.80
C GLN A 149 20.36 14.65 -15.88
N PHE A 150 21.25 13.91 -16.55
CA PHE A 150 20.96 13.03 -17.67
C PHE A 150 21.33 11.57 -17.34
N GLY A 151 21.07 10.64 -18.25
CA GLY A 151 21.45 9.23 -18.15
C GLY A 151 20.31 8.35 -17.64
N PRO A 152 20.60 7.15 -17.12
CA PRO A 152 19.57 6.19 -16.73
C PRO A 152 18.89 6.51 -15.38
N PHE A 153 19.51 7.29 -14.49
CA PHE A 153 18.96 7.62 -13.17
C PHE A 153 17.73 8.56 -13.13
N PRO A 154 17.60 9.57 -14.02
CA PRO A 154 16.39 10.38 -14.09
C PRO A 154 15.25 9.73 -14.88
N VAL A 155 15.45 8.52 -15.45
CA VAL A 155 14.44 7.82 -16.25
C VAL A 155 13.72 6.79 -15.40
N GLY A 156 12.39 6.84 -15.39
CA GLY A 156 11.53 5.88 -14.69
C GLY A 156 11.65 4.44 -15.20
N GLY A 157 11.01 3.52 -14.49
CA GLY A 157 10.97 2.10 -14.87
C GLY A 157 9.97 1.80 -15.99
N ASN A 158 8.83 2.48 -16.03
CA ASN A 158 7.78 2.21 -17.02
C ASN A 158 7.94 3.10 -18.25
N TYR A 159 8.18 2.49 -19.41
CA TYR A 159 8.31 3.21 -20.69
C TYR A 159 6.99 3.33 -21.44
N SER A 160 6.16 2.30 -21.38
CA SER A 160 4.80 2.33 -21.91
C SER A 160 3.87 1.54 -20.99
N SER A 161 2.61 1.95 -20.96
CA SER A 161 1.57 1.28 -20.18
C SER A 161 0.25 1.28 -20.93
N ALA A 162 -0.51 0.19 -20.81
CA ALA A 162 -1.87 0.10 -21.32
C ALA A 162 -2.76 -0.62 -20.31
N LEU A 163 -4.03 -0.22 -20.24
CA LEU A 163 -5.09 -0.96 -19.58
C LEU A 163 -5.90 -1.64 -20.69
N LEU A 164 -5.86 -2.96 -20.75
CA LEU A 164 -6.50 -3.75 -21.81
C LEU A 164 -7.30 -4.90 -21.20
N PRO A 165 -8.29 -5.44 -21.93
CA PRO A 165 -8.87 -6.73 -21.61
C PRO A 165 -7.79 -7.82 -21.59
N VAL A 166 -8.04 -8.93 -20.91
CA VAL A 166 -7.17 -10.12 -20.98
C VAL A 166 -7.58 -10.94 -22.21
N PRO A 167 -6.83 -10.89 -23.33
CA PRO A 167 -7.32 -11.37 -24.63
C PRO A 167 -7.61 -12.87 -24.62
N ASP A 168 -6.82 -13.63 -23.88
CA ASP A 168 -6.93 -15.09 -23.80
C ASP A 168 -8.30 -15.53 -23.28
N PHE A 169 -8.91 -14.79 -22.35
CA PHE A 169 -10.24 -15.11 -21.82
C PHE A 169 -11.40 -14.39 -22.51
N SER A 170 -11.09 -13.51 -23.47
CA SER A 170 -12.08 -12.62 -24.08
C SER A 170 -12.89 -13.25 -25.23
N ARG A 171 -12.49 -14.41 -25.75
CA ARG A 171 -13.20 -15.09 -26.86
C ARG A 171 -13.66 -16.50 -26.47
N PRO A 172 -14.80 -16.97 -27.01
CA PRO A 172 -15.30 -18.34 -26.76
C PRO A 172 -14.28 -19.43 -27.11
N GLU A 173 -13.44 -19.16 -28.11
CA GLU A 173 -12.49 -20.10 -28.69
C GLU A 173 -11.14 -20.13 -27.94
N THR A 174 -10.90 -19.16 -27.05
CA THR A 174 -9.58 -18.92 -26.45
C THR A 174 -9.53 -19.12 -24.93
N GLY A 175 -10.67 -19.17 -24.23
CA GLY A 175 -10.67 -19.38 -22.78
C GLY A 175 -11.91 -18.92 -22.00
N ALA A 176 -12.95 -18.37 -22.65
CA ALA A 176 -14.12 -17.84 -21.92
C ALA A 176 -14.84 -18.88 -21.03
N SER A 177 -14.96 -20.13 -21.49
CA SER A 177 -15.55 -21.22 -20.70
C SER A 177 -14.68 -21.59 -19.49
N GLU A 178 -13.35 -21.57 -19.63
CA GLU A 178 -12.42 -21.82 -18.54
C GLU A 178 -12.50 -20.71 -17.48
N LEU A 179 -12.54 -19.45 -17.92
CA LEU A 179 -12.73 -18.31 -17.02
C LEU A 179 -14.06 -18.42 -16.27
N SER A 180 -15.16 -18.76 -16.95
CA SER A 180 -16.46 -18.94 -16.28
C SER A 180 -16.40 -20.03 -15.21
N ALA A 181 -15.84 -21.20 -15.53
CA ALA A 181 -15.71 -22.30 -14.58
C ALA A 181 -14.79 -21.95 -13.39
N PHE A 182 -13.72 -21.20 -13.65
CA PHE A 182 -12.84 -20.68 -12.62
C PHE A 182 -13.58 -19.70 -11.69
N LEU A 183 -14.32 -18.75 -12.26
CA LEU A 183 -15.12 -17.79 -11.49
C LEU A 183 -16.23 -18.48 -10.70
N ASP A 184 -16.88 -19.51 -11.25
CA ASP A 184 -17.88 -20.31 -10.52
C ASP A 184 -17.25 -20.97 -9.29
N THR A 185 -16.07 -21.55 -9.46
CA THR A 185 -15.32 -22.18 -8.36
C THR A 185 -14.91 -21.16 -7.31
N MET A 186 -14.23 -20.08 -7.71
CA MET A 186 -13.68 -19.09 -6.78
C MET A 186 -14.79 -18.33 -6.04
N LEU A 187 -15.84 -17.92 -6.76
CA LEU A 187 -16.93 -17.15 -6.18
C LEU A 187 -17.94 -18.01 -5.40
N SER A 188 -17.92 -19.34 -5.54
CA SER A 188 -18.75 -20.23 -4.71
C SER A 188 -18.42 -20.19 -3.21
N SER A 189 -17.19 -19.79 -2.86
CA SER A 189 -16.73 -19.63 -1.48
C SER A 189 -17.15 -18.32 -0.83
N VAL A 190 -17.75 -17.40 -1.60
CA VAL A 190 -18.21 -16.10 -1.09
C VAL A 190 -19.40 -16.32 -0.17
N ASP A 191 -19.31 -15.78 1.05
CA ASP A 191 -20.39 -15.88 2.04
C ASP A 191 -21.59 -15.02 1.59
N PRO A 192 -22.72 -15.63 1.20
CA PRO A 192 -23.86 -14.89 0.70
C PRO A 192 -24.54 -14.05 1.80
N THR A 193 -24.21 -14.29 3.08
CA THR A 193 -24.74 -13.52 4.21
C THR A 193 -24.03 -12.18 4.42
N LYS A 194 -22.92 -11.92 3.69
CA LYS A 194 -22.17 -10.67 3.72
C LYS A 194 -22.49 -9.85 2.47
N PRO A 195 -23.37 -8.83 2.55
CA PRO A 195 -23.87 -8.12 1.37
C PRO A 195 -22.78 -7.53 0.48
N PHE A 196 -21.74 -6.97 1.09
CA PHE A 196 -20.61 -6.41 0.35
C PHE A 196 -19.85 -7.46 -0.47
N GLN A 197 -19.64 -8.67 0.08
CA GLN A 197 -18.88 -9.71 -0.62
C GLN A 197 -19.68 -10.27 -1.80
N ALA A 198 -21.00 -10.44 -1.65
CA ALA A 198 -21.88 -10.86 -2.73
C ALA A 198 -21.92 -9.84 -3.88
N GLU A 199 -22.05 -8.55 -3.57
CA GLU A 199 -21.99 -7.47 -4.56
C GLU A 199 -20.62 -7.41 -5.26
N LEU A 200 -19.52 -7.53 -4.50
CA LEU A 200 -18.17 -7.55 -5.05
C LEU A 200 -17.96 -8.74 -5.99
N ALA A 201 -18.47 -9.92 -5.65
CA ALA A 201 -18.39 -11.11 -6.50
C ALA A 201 -19.12 -10.90 -7.84
N GLY A 202 -20.32 -10.32 -7.80
CA GLY A 202 -21.08 -9.96 -9.00
C GLY A 202 -20.36 -8.93 -9.86
N PHE A 203 -19.78 -7.91 -9.24
CA PHE A 203 -18.99 -6.87 -9.91
C PHE A 203 -17.72 -7.41 -10.55
N VAL A 204 -16.94 -8.24 -9.84
CA VAL A 204 -15.73 -8.89 -10.38
C VAL A 204 -16.07 -9.76 -11.58
N ARG A 205 -17.14 -10.55 -11.49
CA ARG A 205 -17.61 -11.35 -12.63
C ARG A 205 -17.97 -10.47 -13.82
N SER A 206 -18.76 -9.41 -13.61
CA SER A 206 -19.20 -8.54 -14.72
C SER A 206 -18.04 -7.86 -15.44
N LEU A 207 -16.99 -7.46 -14.71
CA LEU A 207 -15.76 -6.94 -15.29
C LEU A 207 -14.99 -7.99 -16.07
N LEU A 208 -14.70 -9.14 -15.46
CA LEU A 208 -13.84 -10.16 -16.07
C LEU A 208 -14.49 -10.86 -17.27
N THR A 209 -15.81 -10.96 -17.32
CA THR A 209 -16.53 -11.52 -18.47
C THR A 209 -16.82 -10.52 -19.58
N ASN A 210 -16.54 -9.23 -19.37
CA ASN A 210 -16.73 -8.21 -20.40
C ASN A 210 -15.47 -8.14 -21.29
N PRO A 211 -15.55 -8.51 -22.58
CA PRO A 211 -14.39 -8.54 -23.48
C PRO A 211 -13.84 -7.16 -23.82
N GLU A 212 -14.57 -6.08 -23.52
CA GLU A 212 -14.13 -4.70 -23.73
C GLU A 212 -13.67 -4.02 -22.44
N ALA A 213 -13.86 -4.66 -21.28
CA ALA A 213 -13.43 -4.09 -20.01
C ALA A 213 -11.92 -4.21 -19.84
N ALA A 214 -11.29 -3.09 -19.47
CA ALA A 214 -9.87 -3.05 -19.18
C ALA A 214 -9.58 -3.67 -17.80
N THR A 215 -9.30 -4.96 -17.79
CA THR A 215 -9.12 -5.77 -16.58
C THR A 215 -7.67 -6.17 -16.31
N GLY A 216 -6.75 -5.88 -17.24
CA GLY A 216 -5.32 -6.10 -17.10
C GLY A 216 -4.50 -4.82 -17.29
N GLY A 217 -3.48 -4.63 -16.46
CA GLY A 217 -2.46 -3.60 -16.64
C GLY A 217 -1.20 -4.19 -17.27
N TYR A 218 -0.79 -3.64 -18.41
CA TYR A 218 0.39 -4.06 -19.16
C TYR A 218 1.41 -2.93 -19.12
N PHE A 219 2.64 -3.24 -18.74
CA PHE A 219 3.73 -2.28 -18.64
C PHE A 219 4.96 -2.84 -19.34
N THR A 220 5.68 -1.98 -20.07
CA THR A 220 7.01 -2.32 -20.57
C THR A 220 8.06 -1.59 -19.74
N TYR A 221 9.08 -2.35 -19.34
CA TYR A 221 10.21 -1.92 -18.54
C TYR A 221 11.51 -1.93 -19.36
#